data_AF-Q7VXE5-F1
#
_entry.id   AF-Q7VXE5-F1
#
_cell.length_a   1.000
_cell.length_b   1.000
_cell.length_c   1.000
_cell.angle_alpha   90.00
_cell.angle_beta   90.00
_cell.angle_gamma   90.00
#
_symmetry.space_group_name_H-M   'P 1'
#
loop_
_entity.id
_entity.type
_entity.pdbx_description
1 polymer ?
#
loop_
_entity_poly.entity_id
_entity_poly.type
_entity_poly.pdbx_seq_one_letter_code
_entity_poly.pdbx_strand_id
1 'polypeptide(L)'
;MRELLRRETLAAAQPPRPAAPAPWSDAPAARKAAPGPRADRIVLLAIYGVGAALRAEVSINRRHWRYLAGQRRPFGQAPEARYQLEAIAAPCVHLRSGAVRRTACLAPAASLDNGAASAAGAAP
;
A
#
# COMPACT_ATOMS: atom_id res chain seq x y z
N MET A 1 -32.00 33.71 6.90
CA MET A 1 -31.04 32.94 6.06
C MET A 1 -30.23 31.90 6.85
N ARG A 2 -29.81 32.18 8.10
CA ARG A 2 -29.00 31.26 8.94
C ARG A 2 -29.67 29.90 9.26
N GLU A 3 -30.99 29.83 9.20
CA GLU A 3 -31.76 28.62 9.54
C GLU A 3 -31.73 27.53 8.43
N LEU A 4 -31.58 27.92 7.15
CA LEU A 4 -31.47 26.97 6.04
C LEU A 4 -30.13 26.21 6.06
N LEU A 5 -29.03 26.91 6.34
CA LEU A 5 -27.68 26.33 6.48
C LEU A 5 -27.59 25.29 7.61
N ARG A 6 -28.45 25.40 8.64
CA ARG A 6 -28.47 24.49 9.78
C ARG A 6 -29.16 23.15 9.46
N ARG A 7 -30.04 23.13 8.46
CA ARG A 7 -30.73 21.90 8.04
C ARG A 7 -29.88 21.02 7.13
N GLU A 8 -29.02 21.61 6.30
CA GLU A 8 -28.14 20.85 5.41
C GLU A 8 -27.02 20.12 6.16
N THR A 9 -26.57 20.66 7.29
CA THR A 9 -25.48 20.05 8.08
C THR A 9 -25.91 18.77 8.82
N LEU A 10 -27.21 18.58 9.09
CA LEU A 10 -27.72 17.36 9.75
C LEU A 10 -27.88 16.18 8.79
N ALA A 11 -27.95 16.41 7.48
CA ALA A 11 -28.11 15.33 6.48
C ALA A 11 -26.79 14.57 6.20
N ALA A 12 -25.64 15.13 6.56
CA ALA A 12 -24.32 14.55 6.30
C ALA A 12 -23.76 13.68 7.46
N ALA A 13 -24.48 13.59 8.58
CA ALA A 13 -24.01 12.91 9.80
C ALA A 13 -24.49 11.45 9.91
N GLN A 14 -24.57 10.72 8.80
CA GLN A 14 -24.76 9.26 8.86
C GLN A 14 -23.40 8.55 8.90
N PRO A 15 -23.06 7.88 10.01
CA PRO A 15 -21.88 7.04 10.03
C PRO A 15 -22.07 5.86 9.07
N PRO A 16 -21.04 5.47 8.30
CA PRO A 16 -21.10 4.26 7.49
C PRO A 16 -21.35 3.07 8.42
N ARG A 17 -22.36 2.26 8.09
CA ARG A 17 -22.60 0.99 8.78
C ARG A 17 -21.36 0.11 8.62
N PRO A 18 -20.91 -0.60 9.67
CA PRO A 18 -19.83 -1.57 9.52
C PRO A 18 -20.30 -2.65 8.54
N ALA A 19 -19.60 -2.79 7.42
CA ALA A 19 -19.77 -3.92 6.53
C ALA A 19 -19.43 -5.19 7.32
N ALA A 20 -20.29 -6.20 7.24
CA ALA A 20 -20.04 -7.51 7.82
C ALA A 20 -18.69 -8.04 7.31
N PRO A 21 -17.88 -8.71 8.15
CA PRO A 21 -16.62 -9.28 7.71
C PRO A 21 -16.91 -10.30 6.61
N ALA A 22 -16.31 -10.09 5.42
CA ALA A 22 -16.25 -11.13 4.40
C ALA A 22 -15.53 -12.34 5.00
N PRO A 23 -15.96 -13.59 4.70
CA PRO A 23 -15.44 -14.82 5.32
C PRO A 23 -14.01 -15.19 4.89
N TRP A 24 -13.24 -14.24 4.34
CA TRP A 24 -11.84 -14.40 3.95
C TRP A 24 -10.94 -13.48 4.77
N SER A 25 -11.15 -13.44 6.09
CA SER A 25 -10.17 -12.92 7.02
C SER A 25 -9.09 -13.97 7.27
N ASP A 26 -8.27 -14.27 6.25
CA ASP A 26 -6.95 -14.84 6.49
C ASP A 26 -6.01 -13.67 6.83
N ALA A 27 -6.15 -13.15 8.05
CA ALA A 27 -5.05 -12.44 8.68
C ALA A 27 -3.87 -13.41 8.71
N PRO A 28 -2.69 -13.08 8.14
CA PRO A 28 -1.57 -13.98 8.25
C PRO A 28 -1.10 -13.95 9.71
N ALA A 29 -1.53 -14.94 10.48
CA ALA A 29 -0.79 -15.38 11.65
C ALA A 29 0.67 -15.51 11.21
N ALA A 30 1.57 -14.85 11.94
CA ALA A 30 3.00 -14.83 11.69
C ALA A 30 3.56 -16.27 11.78
N ARG A 31 3.41 -17.05 10.70
CA ARG A 31 4.10 -18.32 10.55
C ARG A 31 5.56 -17.97 10.33
N LYS A 32 6.40 -18.25 11.34
CA LYS A 32 7.85 -18.34 11.16
C LYS A 32 8.12 -19.41 10.09
N ALA A 33 8.28 -18.97 8.84
CA ALA A 33 8.69 -19.83 7.75
C ALA A 33 10.17 -20.14 7.89
N ALA A 34 10.53 -21.42 7.79
CA ALA A 34 11.90 -21.91 7.73
C ALA A 34 12.70 -21.21 6.61
N PRO A 35 14.05 -21.15 6.70
CA PRO A 35 14.85 -20.37 5.77
C PRO A 35 14.94 -21.08 4.40
N GLY A 36 13.97 -20.81 3.54
CA GLY A 36 14.09 -20.97 2.09
C GLY A 36 14.95 -19.84 1.48
N PRO A 37 15.20 -19.87 0.15
CA PRO A 37 15.95 -18.82 -0.54
C PRO A 37 15.40 -17.44 -0.16
N ARG A 38 16.31 -16.55 0.27
CA ARG A 38 15.99 -15.27 0.93
C ARG A 38 14.90 -14.54 0.14
N ALA A 39 13.71 -14.44 0.73
CA ALA A 39 12.58 -13.77 0.08
C ALA A 39 12.94 -12.30 -0.16
N ASP A 40 12.68 -11.82 -1.39
CA ASP A 40 12.86 -10.39 -1.72
C ASP A 40 12.02 -9.55 -0.75
N ARG A 41 12.63 -8.50 -0.18
CA ARG A 41 11.90 -7.56 0.67
C ARG A 41 11.18 -6.56 -0.24
N ILE A 42 9.86 -6.63 -0.25
CA ILE A 42 8.99 -5.78 -1.06
C ILE A 42 8.17 -4.91 -0.12
N VAL A 43 8.29 -3.59 -0.28
CA VAL A 43 7.56 -2.59 0.53
C VAL A 43 6.83 -1.66 -0.43
N LEU A 44 5.51 -1.55 -0.27
CA LEU A 44 4.70 -0.57 -0.99
C LEU A 44 4.83 0.78 -0.27
N LEU A 45 5.37 1.77 -0.97
CA LEU A 45 5.64 3.10 -0.42
C LEU A 45 4.44 4.03 -0.62
N ALA A 46 3.82 3.99 -1.81
CA ALA A 46 2.69 4.84 -2.14
C ALA A 46 1.83 4.26 -3.27
N ILE A 47 0.55 4.62 -3.28
CA ILE A 47 -0.36 4.53 -4.42
C ILE A 47 -0.93 5.93 -4.66
N TYR A 48 -0.88 6.43 -5.88
CA TYR A 48 -1.34 7.78 -6.21
C TYR A 48 -1.81 7.91 -7.66
N GLY A 49 -2.56 8.97 -7.96
CA GLY A 49 -3.20 9.17 -9.26
C GLY A 49 -4.57 8.46 -9.37
N VAL A 50 -5.17 8.51 -10.56
CA VAL A 50 -6.52 8.00 -10.81
C VAL A 50 -6.63 7.37 -12.21
N GLY A 51 -7.54 6.41 -12.37
CA GLY A 51 -7.82 5.76 -13.65
C GLY A 51 -6.56 5.19 -14.32
N ALA A 52 -6.38 5.48 -15.62
CA ALA A 52 -5.21 5.06 -16.38
C ALA A 52 -3.88 5.69 -15.92
N ALA A 53 -3.94 6.76 -15.12
CA ALA A 53 -2.77 7.43 -14.56
C ALA A 53 -2.43 6.93 -13.14
N LEU A 54 -3.13 5.91 -12.63
CA LEU A 54 -2.88 5.32 -11.31
C LEU A 54 -1.49 4.68 -11.26
N ARG A 55 -0.71 5.06 -10.26
CA ARG A 55 0.68 4.66 -10.06
C ARG A 55 0.89 4.06 -8.68
N ALA A 56 1.91 3.22 -8.59
CA ALA A 56 2.40 2.69 -7.32
C ALA A 56 3.93 2.77 -7.25
N GLU A 57 4.44 3.15 -6.09
CA GLU A 57 5.87 3.14 -5.77
C GLU A 57 6.20 1.99 -4.85
N VAL A 58 7.12 1.14 -5.28
CA VAL A 58 7.50 -0.08 -4.57
C VAL A 58 9.01 -0.11 -4.37
N SER A 59 9.45 -0.33 -3.15
CA SER A 59 10.85 -0.65 -2.83
C SER A 59 11.05 -2.16 -2.86
N ILE A 60 11.91 -2.66 -3.74
CA ILE A 60 12.29 -4.07 -3.83
C ILE A 60 13.79 -4.14 -3.52
N ASN A 61 14.14 -4.79 -2.40
CA ASN A 61 15.53 -4.86 -1.92
C ASN A 61 16.22 -3.49 -1.87
N ARG A 62 15.50 -2.44 -1.43
CA ARG A 62 15.90 -1.03 -1.35
C ARG A 62 15.99 -0.27 -2.70
N ARG A 63 15.72 -0.91 -3.84
CA ARG A 63 15.61 -0.21 -5.14
C ARG A 63 14.16 0.20 -5.39
N HIS A 64 13.95 1.46 -5.78
CA HIS A 64 12.62 2.01 -5.99
C HIS A 64 12.14 1.83 -7.43
N TRP A 65 10.96 1.24 -7.56
CA TRP A 65 10.30 0.98 -8.82
C TRP A 65 8.97 1.71 -8.86
N ARG A 66 8.68 2.34 -10.00
CA ARG A 66 7.40 2.98 -10.27
C ARG A 66 6.62 2.13 -11.24
N TYR A 67 5.42 1.74 -10.87
CA TYR A 67 4.51 0.99 -11.72
C TYR A 67 3.32 1.84 -12.11
N LEU A 68 2.82 1.65 -13.34
CA LEU A 68 1.63 2.31 -13.85
C LEU A 68 0.55 1.25 -14.09
N ALA A 69 -0.69 1.55 -13.69
CA ALA A 69 -1.84 0.67 -13.94
C ALA A 69 -1.93 0.30 -15.44
N GLY A 70 -2.16 -0.98 -15.71
CA GLY A 70 -2.20 -1.52 -17.07
C GLY A 70 -0.83 -1.79 -17.71
N GLN A 71 0.29 -1.32 -17.13
CA GLN A 71 1.62 -1.63 -17.62
C GLN A 71 2.30 -2.68 -16.76
N ARG A 72 2.71 -3.79 -17.38
CA ARG A 72 3.41 -4.88 -16.69
C ARG A 72 4.80 -4.49 -16.21
N ARG A 73 5.54 -3.66 -16.96
CA ARG A 73 6.91 -3.26 -16.61
C ARG A 73 6.89 -1.96 -15.80
N PRO A 74 7.90 -1.73 -14.95
CA PRO A 74 8.08 -0.43 -14.32
C PRO A 74 8.21 0.69 -15.35
N PHE A 75 7.59 1.83 -15.05
CA PHE A 75 7.59 3.00 -15.89
C PHE A 75 8.94 3.74 -15.84
N GLY A 76 9.52 4.00 -17.03
CA GLY A 76 10.72 4.82 -17.19
C GLY A 76 11.99 4.25 -16.52
N GLN A 77 12.05 2.93 -16.29
CA GLN A 77 13.20 2.26 -15.66
C GLN A 77 13.65 1.03 -16.46
N ALA A 78 14.91 0.61 -16.20
CA ALA A 78 15.67 -0.38 -16.96
C ALA A 78 14.97 -1.76 -17.12
N PRO A 79 15.29 -2.51 -18.19
CA PRO A 79 14.71 -3.83 -18.50
C PRO A 79 14.99 -4.93 -17.45
N GLU A 80 15.83 -4.64 -16.45
CA GLU A 80 16.24 -5.53 -15.36
C GLU A 80 15.14 -5.81 -14.32
N ALA A 81 13.95 -5.23 -14.49
CA ALA A 81 12.85 -5.40 -13.56
C ALA A 81 12.42 -6.88 -13.46
N ARG A 82 12.81 -7.54 -12.36
CA ARG A 82 12.46 -8.93 -12.06
C ARG A 82 10.95 -9.16 -11.89
N TYR A 83 10.25 -8.15 -11.39
CA TYR A 83 8.82 -8.21 -11.08
C TYR A 83 8.00 -7.44 -12.11
N GLN A 84 6.88 -8.04 -12.51
CA GLN A 84 5.87 -7.43 -13.36
C GLN A 84 4.65 -7.06 -12.52
N LEU A 85 4.02 -5.94 -12.83
CA LEU A 85 2.74 -5.56 -12.26
C LEU A 85 1.63 -6.45 -12.84
N GLU A 86 0.84 -7.05 -11.96
CA GLU A 86 -0.42 -7.68 -12.32
C GLU A 86 -1.59 -6.71 -12.12
N ALA A 87 -1.66 -6.05 -10.96
CA ALA A 87 -2.71 -5.07 -10.64
C ALA A 87 -2.30 -4.12 -9.51
N ILE A 88 -2.88 -2.92 -9.53
CA ILE A 88 -2.92 -2.01 -8.37
C ILE A 88 -4.34 -2.12 -7.80
N ALA A 89 -4.47 -2.70 -6.61
CA ALA A 89 -5.73 -2.92 -5.93
C ALA A 89 -5.62 -2.30 -4.54
N ALA A 90 -5.83 -0.98 -4.46
CA ALA A 90 -5.62 -0.20 -3.24
C ALA A 90 -6.32 -0.86 -2.03
N PRO A 91 -5.64 -0.99 -0.88
CA PRO A 91 -4.35 -0.39 -0.52
C PRO A 91 -3.12 -1.23 -0.91
N CYS A 92 -3.26 -2.22 -1.79
CA CYS A 92 -2.21 -3.18 -2.15
C CYS A 92 -1.82 -3.15 -3.63
N VAL A 93 -0.68 -3.76 -3.94
CA VAL A 93 -0.21 -4.06 -5.29
C VAL A 93 0.09 -5.55 -5.42
N HIS A 94 -0.23 -6.10 -6.59
CA HIS A 94 0.07 -7.47 -6.95
C HIS A 94 1.17 -7.50 -8.01
N LEU A 95 2.24 -8.22 -7.69
CA LEU A 95 3.44 -8.37 -8.50
C LEU A 95 3.68 -9.84 -8.82
N ARG A 96 4.30 -10.11 -9.97
CA ARG A 96 4.68 -11.47 -10.37
C ARG A 96 6.11 -11.54 -10.87
N SER A 97 6.83 -12.59 -10.49
CA SER A 97 8.11 -12.98 -11.08
C SER A 97 8.06 -14.45 -11.47
N GLY A 98 7.97 -14.74 -12.77
CA GLY A 98 7.71 -16.10 -13.26
C GLY A 98 6.41 -16.67 -12.69
N ALA A 99 6.48 -17.80 -11.99
CA ALA A 99 5.34 -18.41 -11.30
C ALA A 99 5.04 -17.82 -9.91
N VAL A 100 5.93 -16.97 -9.37
CA VAL A 100 5.81 -16.44 -8.00
C VAL A 100 4.98 -15.17 -8.01
N ARG A 101 3.85 -15.18 -7.28
CA ARG A 101 3.07 -13.97 -6.99
C ARG A 101 3.47 -13.37 -5.64
N ARG A 102 3.51 -12.05 -5.57
CA ARG A 102 3.81 -11.27 -4.37
C ARG A 102 2.79 -10.15 -4.22
N THR A 103 2.37 -9.91 -2.99
CA THR A 103 1.48 -8.80 -2.64
C THR A 103 2.19 -7.91 -1.66
N ALA A 104 2.12 -6.60 -1.88
CA ALA A 104 2.59 -5.60 -0.93
C ALA A 104 1.45 -4.60 -0.68
N CYS A 105 1.14 -4.36 0.58
CA CYS A 105 0.09 -3.44 1.00
C CYS A 105 0.68 -2.25 1.72
N LEU A 106 0.01 -1.10 1.64
CA LEU A 106 0.30 0.03 2.49
C LEU A 106 0.05 -0.41 3.94
N ALA A 107 1.00 -0.13 4.82
CA ALA A 107 0.80 -0.32 6.25
C ALA A 107 -0.17 0.77 6.76
N PRO A 108 -1.14 0.42 7.64
CA PRO A 108 -1.86 1.42 8.41
C PRO A 108 -0.84 2.24 9.22
N ALA A 109 -0.80 3.57 9.00
CA ALA A 109 0.04 4.53 9.69
C ALA A 109 1.57 4.27 9.65
N ALA A 110 2.16 4.33 8.45
CA ALA A 110 3.44 5.06 8.29
C ALA A 110 3.21 6.57 8.03
N SER A 111 1.95 7.02 8.12
CA SER A 111 1.55 8.41 7.99
C SER A 111 1.67 9.10 9.36
N LEU A 112 2.72 9.92 9.51
CA LEU A 112 2.93 11.01 10.46
C LEU A 112 3.70 10.77 11.78
N ASP A 113 3.89 9.54 12.27
CA ASP A 113 4.58 9.37 13.58
C ASP A 113 6.10 9.07 13.49
N ASN A 114 6.63 8.76 12.29
CA ASN A 114 8.04 8.40 12.12
C ASN A 114 9.03 9.60 12.09
N GLY A 115 8.57 10.80 12.49
CA GLY A 115 9.40 12.00 12.64
C GLY A 115 9.74 12.40 14.08
N ALA A 116 9.17 11.77 15.10
CA ALA A 116 9.32 12.23 16.50
C ALA A 116 10.22 11.34 17.39
N ALA A 117 10.55 10.12 16.99
CA ALA A 117 11.32 9.18 17.82
C ALA A 117 12.76 8.98 17.33
N SER A 118 13.56 10.04 17.27
CA SER A 118 15.04 9.93 17.20
C SER A 118 15.79 11.16 17.72
N ALA A 119 15.21 11.91 18.66
CA ALA A 119 15.91 12.99 19.35
C ALA A 119 15.44 13.15 20.81
N ALA A 120 15.75 12.17 21.66
CA ALA A 120 15.78 12.38 23.11
C ALA A 120 16.73 11.39 23.78
N GLY A 121 17.87 11.93 24.24
CA GLY A 121 18.49 11.47 25.48
C GLY A 121 19.55 10.40 25.38
N ALA A 122 20.79 10.81 25.07
CA ALA A 122 21.97 10.19 25.67
C ALA A 122 23.12 11.21 25.67
N ALA A 123 23.17 12.05 26.70
CA ALA A 123 24.40 12.67 27.15
C ALA A 123 24.52 12.41 28.67
N PRO A 124 25.72 12.09 29.17
CA PRO A 124 25.94 11.67 30.56
C PRO A 124 25.83 12.81 31.57
#